data_AF-A0A8S8XTS8-F1
#
_entry.id   AF-A0A8S8XTS8-F1
#
_cell.length_a   1.000
_cell.length_b   1.000
_cell.length_c   1.000
_cell.angle_alpha   90.00
_cell.angle_beta   90.00
_cell.angle_gamma   90.00
#
_symmetry.space_group_name_H-M   'P 1'
#
loop_
_entity.id
_entity.type
_entity.pdbx_description
1 polymer ?
#
loop_
_entity_poly.entity_id
_entity_poly.type
_entity_poly.pdbx_seq_one_letter_code
_entity_poly.pdbx_strand_id
1 'polypeptide(L)'
;MLHRELENAGIRLNQTKPPVFVKRVEKGGIDVRTTVEQTHLTPEEMGDIIRSFGYTSAIVTLRADTTAEMLVDTMVGTRVYSKSVIAVNKIDIATEEEIASAEKALPQDWPIMRISAFKGTGLDELKDFIYDNLGFMRIFLKPQGQEADLEEPLIVKDDSTVENVCNNLHRDFVRKFRFARVKGPSAKFDWQRVGLDHQLKDGDLLSIIIKR
;
A
#
# COMPACT_ATOMS: atom_id res chain seq x y z
N MET A 1 22.91 1.65 0.37
CA MET A 1 21.96 2.67 -0.14
C MET A 1 20.68 2.57 0.66
N LEU A 2 20.06 3.71 0.98
CA LEU A 2 18.94 3.82 1.91
C LEU A 2 17.77 2.85 1.61
N HIS A 3 17.46 2.57 0.34
CA HIS A 3 16.39 1.61 -0.01
C HIS A 3 16.64 0.20 0.55
N ARG A 4 17.89 -0.30 0.54
CA ARG A 4 18.23 -1.62 1.10
C ARG A 4 18.07 -1.68 2.62
N GLU A 5 18.40 -0.58 3.30
CA GLU A 5 18.20 -0.48 4.75
C GLU A 5 16.72 -0.49 5.12
N LEU A 6 15.89 0.21 4.32
CA LEU A 6 14.44 0.19 4.48
C LEU A 6 13.85 -1.20 4.19
N GLU A 7 14.36 -1.90 3.17
CA GLU A 7 13.99 -3.28 2.89
C GLU A 7 14.32 -4.22 4.06
N ASN A 8 15.52 -4.09 4.63
CA ASN A 8 15.93 -4.85 5.80
C ASN A 8 15.06 -4.53 7.04
N ALA A 9 14.61 -3.29 7.17
CA ALA A 9 13.66 -2.87 8.21
C ALA A 9 12.22 -3.37 7.97
N GLY A 10 11.96 -4.09 6.87
CA GLY A 10 10.65 -4.65 6.53
C GLY A 10 9.71 -3.69 5.78
N ILE A 11 10.24 -2.61 5.23
CA ILE A 11 9.51 -1.67 4.38
C ILE A 11 9.75 -2.06 2.92
N ARG A 12 8.67 -2.27 2.17
CA ARG A 12 8.70 -2.59 0.74
C ARG A 12 8.22 -1.38 -0.03
N LEU A 13 9.16 -0.72 -0.70
CA LEU A 13 8.92 0.51 -1.43
C LEU A 13 8.53 0.22 -2.88
N ASN A 14 7.44 0.82 -3.36
CA ASN A 14 6.92 0.67 -4.73
C ASN A 14 6.63 -0.78 -5.16
N GLN A 15 6.41 -1.67 -4.20
CA GLN A 15 6.03 -3.06 -4.44
C GLN A 15 4.61 -3.31 -3.98
N THR A 16 3.92 -4.23 -4.64
CA THR A 16 2.59 -4.70 -4.22
C THR A 16 2.72 -5.91 -3.31
N LYS A 17 1.72 -6.12 -2.46
CA LYS A 17 1.66 -7.31 -1.62
C LYS A 17 1.63 -8.55 -2.53
N PRO A 18 2.55 -9.52 -2.33
CA PRO A 18 2.61 -10.71 -3.17
C PRO A 18 1.29 -11.49 -3.06
N PRO A 19 0.73 -12.01 -4.16
CA PRO A 19 -0.51 -12.78 -4.17
C PRO A 19 -0.28 -14.23 -3.74
N VAL A 20 0.35 -14.37 -2.57
CA VAL A 20 0.72 -15.63 -1.92
C VAL A 20 -0.12 -15.78 -0.67
N PHE A 21 -0.76 -16.93 -0.51
CA PHE A 21 -1.65 -17.20 0.61
C PHE A 21 -1.19 -18.46 1.32
N VAL A 22 -0.91 -18.34 2.62
CA VAL A 22 -0.51 -19.46 3.47
C VAL A 22 -1.56 -19.68 4.53
N LYS A 23 -2.16 -20.88 4.54
CA LYS A 23 -3.16 -21.29 5.53
C LYS A 23 -2.63 -22.46 6.33
N ARG A 24 -2.43 -22.28 7.64
CA ARG A 24 -2.05 -23.38 8.54
C ARG A 24 -3.16 -24.43 8.62
N VAL A 25 -2.78 -25.69 8.60
CA VAL A 25 -3.68 -26.83 8.83
C VAL A 25 -3.10 -27.73 9.92
N GLU A 26 -3.93 -28.58 10.53
CA GLU A 26 -3.49 -29.42 11.64
C GLU A 26 -2.65 -30.63 11.19
N LYS A 27 -2.95 -31.17 10.00
CA LYS A 27 -2.31 -32.38 9.44
C LYS A 27 -2.25 -32.27 7.92
N GLY A 28 -1.38 -33.06 7.29
CA GLY A 28 -1.26 -33.17 5.83
C GLY A 28 0.06 -32.65 5.24
N GLY A 29 1.00 -32.18 6.07
CA GLY A 29 2.25 -31.63 5.58
C GLY A 29 2.05 -30.29 4.87
N ILE A 30 3.04 -29.90 4.06
CA ILE A 30 2.99 -28.67 3.28
C ILE A 30 2.49 -29.03 1.88
N ASP A 31 1.28 -28.57 1.54
CA ASP A 31 0.65 -28.73 0.24
C ASP A 31 0.79 -27.42 -0.54
N VAL A 32 1.64 -27.42 -1.58
CA VAL A 32 1.87 -26.25 -2.43
C VAL A 32 1.03 -26.34 -3.69
N ARG A 33 0.12 -25.39 -3.85
CA ARG A 33 -0.79 -25.26 -5.01
C ARG A 33 -0.40 -24.05 -5.82
N THR A 34 -0.07 -24.24 -7.08
CA THR A 34 0.36 -23.19 -7.98
C THR A 34 -0.67 -23.01 -9.09
N THR A 35 -0.97 -21.76 -9.45
CA THR A 35 -1.77 -21.45 -10.66
C THR A 35 -0.91 -20.94 -11.81
N VAL A 36 0.37 -20.68 -11.55
CA VAL A 36 1.37 -20.18 -12.51
C VAL A 36 2.61 -21.06 -12.40
N GLU A 37 3.31 -21.26 -13.51
CA GLU A 37 4.62 -21.93 -13.52
C GLU A 37 5.60 -21.21 -12.57
N GLN A 38 6.37 -21.98 -11.82
CA GLN A 38 7.33 -21.46 -10.85
C GLN A 38 8.73 -21.67 -11.41
N THR A 39 9.43 -20.58 -11.68
CA THR A 39 10.78 -20.63 -12.27
C THR A 39 11.87 -20.43 -11.23
N HIS A 40 11.55 -19.79 -10.11
CA HIS A 40 12.52 -19.37 -9.11
C HIS A 40 12.78 -20.40 -8.01
N LEU A 41 11.79 -21.22 -7.68
CA LEU A 41 11.83 -22.11 -6.52
C LEU A 41 11.16 -23.44 -6.83
N THR A 42 11.72 -24.50 -6.28
CA THR A 42 11.11 -25.84 -6.26
C THR A 42 10.11 -25.98 -5.10
N PRO A 43 9.12 -26.88 -5.22
CA PRO A 43 8.18 -27.15 -4.12
C PRO A 43 8.86 -27.58 -2.81
N GLU A 44 10.02 -28.25 -2.89
CA GLU A 44 10.81 -28.65 -1.73
C GLU A 44 11.41 -27.45 -1.01
N GLU A 45 12.07 -26.54 -1.74
CA GLU A 45 12.64 -25.29 -1.18
C GLU A 45 11.56 -24.41 -0.56
N MET A 46 10.39 -24.30 -1.21
CA MET A 46 9.24 -23.58 -0.64
C MET A 46 8.79 -24.22 0.68
N GLY A 47 8.74 -25.55 0.72
CA GLY A 47 8.42 -26.31 1.93
C GLY A 47 9.41 -26.02 3.06
N ASP A 48 10.70 -25.99 2.78
CA ASP A 48 11.74 -25.76 3.78
C ASP A 48 11.72 -24.33 4.34
N ILE A 49 11.49 -23.33 3.47
CA ILE A 49 11.26 -21.95 3.91
C ILE A 49 10.08 -21.93 4.89
N ILE A 50 8.94 -22.51 4.52
CA ILE A 50 7.74 -22.48 5.36
C ILE A 50 7.91 -23.24 6.68
N ARG A 51 8.63 -24.36 6.67
CA ARG A 51 8.99 -25.09 7.90
C ARG A 51 9.87 -24.25 8.82
N SER A 52 10.79 -23.45 8.28
CA SER A 52 11.65 -22.57 9.09
C SER A 52 10.87 -21.53 9.90
N PHE A 53 9.69 -21.11 9.41
CA PHE A 53 8.76 -20.24 10.14
C PHE A 53 7.86 -20.99 11.14
N GLY A 54 8.08 -22.28 11.38
CA GLY A 54 7.36 -23.08 12.37
C GLY A 54 6.06 -23.74 11.88
N TYR A 55 5.83 -23.78 10.56
CA TYR A 55 4.65 -24.41 9.97
C TYR A 55 4.96 -25.85 9.58
N THR A 56 4.45 -26.82 10.36
CA THR A 56 4.58 -28.26 10.05
C THR A 56 3.57 -28.72 9.01
N SER A 57 2.39 -28.09 8.97
CA SER A 57 1.37 -28.38 7.97
C SER A 57 0.66 -27.10 7.53
N ALA A 58 0.62 -26.88 6.22
CA ALA A 58 0.07 -25.66 5.62
C ALA A 58 -0.38 -25.92 4.18
N ILE A 59 -1.44 -25.23 3.76
CA ILE A 59 -1.84 -25.13 2.36
C ILE A 59 -1.31 -23.79 1.85
N VAL A 60 -0.48 -23.84 0.82
CA VAL A 60 0.18 -22.68 0.22
C VAL A 60 -0.42 -22.51 -1.16
N THR A 61 -0.98 -21.35 -1.44
CA THR A 61 -1.56 -21.02 -2.75
C THR A 61 -0.76 -19.90 -3.38
N LEU A 62 -0.08 -20.22 -4.49
CA LEU A 62 0.76 -19.30 -5.25
C LEU A 62 0.04 -18.88 -6.53
N ARG A 63 -0.25 -17.57 -6.65
CA ARG A 63 -0.90 -17.00 -7.84
C ARG A 63 0.03 -16.18 -8.74
N ALA A 64 1.32 -16.17 -8.44
CA ALA A 64 2.38 -15.55 -9.23
C ALA A 64 3.63 -16.44 -9.20
N ASP A 65 4.56 -16.18 -10.11
CA ASP A 65 5.90 -16.78 -10.04
C ASP A 65 6.63 -16.24 -8.81
N THR A 66 6.81 -17.08 -7.80
CA THR A 66 7.08 -16.67 -6.42
C THR A 66 8.56 -16.82 -6.08
N THR A 67 9.17 -15.75 -5.56
CA THR A 67 10.54 -15.78 -5.04
C THR A 67 10.58 -16.12 -3.53
N ALA A 68 11.77 -16.47 -3.02
CA ALA A 68 11.95 -16.74 -1.60
C ALA A 68 11.58 -15.54 -0.72
N GLU A 69 11.91 -14.33 -1.17
CA GLU A 69 11.57 -13.08 -0.47
C GLU A 69 10.06 -12.87 -0.38
N MET A 70 9.30 -13.14 -1.45
CA MET A 70 7.84 -13.03 -1.44
C MET A 70 7.19 -13.99 -0.44
N LEU A 71 7.75 -15.21 -0.31
CA LEU A 71 7.31 -16.18 0.70
C LEU A 71 7.61 -15.66 2.11
N VAL A 72 8.85 -15.26 2.37
CA VAL A 72 9.26 -14.70 3.66
C VAL A 72 8.39 -13.51 4.06
N ASP A 73 8.14 -12.59 3.13
CA ASP A 73 7.32 -11.40 3.39
C ASP A 73 5.88 -11.76 3.75
N THR A 74 5.32 -12.77 3.09
CA THR A 74 3.98 -13.28 3.39
C THR A 74 3.92 -13.93 4.77
N MET A 75 4.96 -14.67 5.15
CA MET A 75 5.04 -15.38 6.43
C MET A 75 5.24 -14.45 7.62
N VAL A 76 6.04 -13.39 7.46
CA VAL A 76 6.31 -12.43 8.54
C VAL A 76 5.10 -11.56 8.84
N GLY A 77 4.31 -11.17 7.85
CA GLY A 77 3.03 -10.47 8.02
C GLY A 77 3.09 -9.03 8.54
N THR A 78 4.25 -8.57 9.06
CA THR A 78 4.47 -7.19 9.53
C THR A 78 5.07 -6.26 8.49
N ARG A 79 5.16 -6.71 7.23
CA ARG A 79 5.70 -5.90 6.13
C ARG A 79 4.80 -4.73 5.80
N VAL A 80 5.40 -3.56 5.62
CA VAL A 80 4.70 -2.34 5.21
C VAL A 80 5.00 -2.09 3.74
N TYR A 81 3.97 -2.09 2.92
CA TYR A 81 4.06 -1.75 1.50
C TYR A 81 3.69 -0.28 1.34
N SER A 82 4.58 0.53 0.79
CA SER A 82 4.32 1.95 0.57
C SER A 82 4.86 2.40 -0.76
N LYS A 83 4.11 3.28 -1.42
CA LYS A 83 4.63 4.05 -2.56
C LYS A 83 5.67 5.04 -2.07
N SER A 84 6.66 5.33 -2.91
CA SER A 84 7.72 6.30 -2.67
C SER A 84 8.18 6.94 -3.96
N VAL A 85 8.60 8.19 -3.84
CA VAL A 85 9.22 8.95 -4.93
C VAL A 85 10.64 9.33 -4.56
N ILE A 86 11.49 9.53 -5.56
CA ILE A 86 12.87 9.97 -5.35
C ILE A 86 13.02 11.40 -5.85
N ALA A 87 13.50 12.29 -4.99
CA ALA A 87 13.87 13.65 -5.36
C ALA A 87 15.40 13.79 -5.35
N VAL A 88 16.00 14.00 -6.52
CA VAL A 88 17.43 14.27 -6.69
C VAL A 88 17.64 15.77 -6.50
N ASN A 89 18.16 16.13 -5.33
CA ASN A 89 18.40 17.53 -4.97
C ASN A 89 19.80 18.01 -5.40
N LYS A 90 20.00 19.34 -5.40
CA LYS A 90 21.26 20.05 -5.69
C LYS A 90 21.70 20.02 -7.16
N ILE A 91 20.75 19.98 -8.09
CA ILE A 91 21.04 20.06 -9.53
C ILE A 91 21.68 21.37 -9.98
N ASP A 92 21.70 22.37 -9.10
CA ASP A 92 22.32 23.67 -9.36
C ASP A 92 23.85 23.66 -9.27
N ILE A 93 24.44 22.66 -8.61
CA ILE A 93 25.89 22.51 -8.42
C ILE A 93 26.43 21.34 -9.24
N ALA A 94 25.61 20.31 -9.45
CA ALA A 94 26.01 19.11 -10.16
C ALA A 94 26.05 19.32 -11.69
N THR A 95 27.01 18.66 -12.33
CA THR A 95 27.06 18.53 -13.79
C THR A 95 26.05 17.49 -14.28
N GLU A 96 25.66 17.57 -15.55
CA GLU A 96 24.71 16.62 -16.15
C GLU A 96 25.22 15.16 -16.08
N GLU A 97 26.53 14.96 -16.17
CA GLU A 97 27.16 13.64 -16.06
C GLU A 97 27.05 13.07 -14.64
N GLU A 98 27.23 13.90 -13.61
CA GLU A 98 27.07 13.50 -12.20
C GLU A 98 25.61 13.16 -11.88
N ILE A 99 24.67 13.96 -12.40
CA ILE A 99 23.23 13.70 -12.24
C ILE A 99 22.86 12.37 -12.92
N ALA A 100 23.28 12.16 -14.17
CA ALA A 100 23.01 10.92 -14.89
C ALA A 100 23.65 9.70 -14.21
N SER A 101 24.84 9.85 -13.62
CA SER A 101 25.50 8.79 -12.85
C SER A 101 24.72 8.45 -11.57
N ALA A 102 24.25 9.47 -10.85
CA ALA A 102 23.42 9.27 -9.66
C ALA A 102 22.09 8.59 -10.01
N GLU A 103 21.43 9.00 -11.10
CA GLU A 103 20.18 8.39 -11.57
C GLU A 103 20.38 6.93 -11.97
N LYS A 104 21.49 6.57 -12.62
CA LYS A 104 21.81 5.16 -12.95
C LYS A 104 21.99 4.27 -11.71
N ALA A 105 22.41 4.84 -10.59
CA ALA A 105 22.56 4.10 -9.34
C ALA A 105 21.22 3.86 -8.62
N LEU A 106 20.16 4.58 -9.00
CA LEU A 106 18.83 4.45 -8.43
C LEU A 106 18.00 3.36 -9.15
N PRO A 107 16.98 2.79 -8.48
CA PRO A 107 16.03 1.90 -9.14
C PRO A 107 15.33 2.62 -10.29
N GLN A 108 15.47 2.11 -11.51
CA GLN A 108 14.97 2.77 -12.73
C GLN A 108 13.43 2.76 -12.82
N ASP A 109 12.78 1.82 -12.13
CA ASP A 109 11.32 1.68 -12.13
C ASP A 109 10.64 2.69 -11.17
N TRP A 110 11.41 3.48 -10.42
CA TRP A 110 10.85 4.40 -9.45
C TRP A 110 10.68 5.79 -10.04
N PRO A 111 9.63 6.54 -9.64
CA PRO A 111 9.49 7.93 -10.04
C PRO A 111 10.66 8.76 -9.50
N ILE A 112 11.42 9.39 -10.39
CA ILE A 112 12.55 10.27 -10.06
C ILE A 112 12.26 11.69 -10.56
N MET A 113 12.54 12.68 -9.72
CA MET A 113 12.46 14.09 -10.09
C MET A 113 13.71 14.85 -9.65
N ARG A 114 14.19 15.74 -10.51
CA ARG A 114 15.33 16.62 -10.29
C ARG A 114 14.86 17.94 -9.66
N ILE A 115 15.47 18.36 -8.56
CA ILE A 115 15.13 19.62 -7.86
C ILE A 115 16.37 20.39 -7.43
N SER A 116 16.23 21.72 -7.30
CA SER A 116 17.16 22.55 -6.53
C SER A 116 16.39 23.24 -5.41
N ALA A 117 16.46 22.66 -4.22
CA ALA A 117 15.80 23.25 -3.04
C ALA A 117 16.35 24.64 -2.70
N PHE A 118 17.62 24.92 -3.02
CA PHE A 118 18.25 26.21 -2.76
C PHE A 118 17.76 27.30 -3.72
N LYS A 119 17.69 27.02 -5.02
CA LYS A 119 17.20 27.98 -6.04
C LYS A 119 15.68 28.00 -6.16
N GLY A 120 14.97 27.08 -5.49
CA GLY A 120 13.53 26.90 -5.62
C GLY A 120 13.09 26.24 -6.93
N THR A 121 14.04 25.79 -7.75
CA THR A 121 13.75 25.17 -9.05
C THR A 121 13.13 23.80 -8.87
N GLY A 122 11.97 23.57 -9.49
CA GLY A 122 11.24 22.30 -9.44
C GLY A 122 10.45 22.06 -8.14
N LEU A 123 10.38 23.03 -7.22
CA LEU A 123 9.63 22.84 -5.96
C LEU A 123 8.11 22.83 -6.12
N ASP A 124 7.56 23.62 -7.06
CA ASP A 124 6.13 23.60 -7.31
C ASP A 124 5.72 22.33 -8.05
N GLU A 125 6.46 21.96 -9.10
CA GLU A 125 6.31 20.68 -9.80
C GLU A 125 6.49 19.48 -8.86
N LEU A 126 7.31 19.58 -7.81
CA LEU A 126 7.49 18.52 -6.82
C LEU A 126 6.21 18.23 -6.05
N LYS A 127 5.36 19.24 -5.80
CA LYS A 127 4.08 19.04 -5.10
C LYS A 127 3.15 18.17 -5.94
N ASP A 128 3.02 18.51 -7.22
CA ASP A 128 2.20 17.77 -8.18
C ASP A 128 2.77 16.36 -8.37
N PHE A 129 4.10 16.24 -8.51
CA PHE A 129 4.79 14.97 -8.62
C PHE A 129 4.55 14.05 -7.40
N ILE A 130 4.59 14.59 -6.19
CA ILE A 130 4.27 13.84 -4.96
C ILE A 130 2.81 13.39 -5.00
N TYR A 131 1.89 14.28 -5.38
CA TYR A 131 0.47 13.99 -5.40
C TYR A 131 0.13 12.85 -6.38
N ASP A 132 0.66 12.93 -7.60
CA ASP A 132 0.38 12.00 -8.69
C ASP A 132 0.95 10.59 -8.44
N ASN A 133 2.10 10.50 -7.77
CA ASN A 133 2.79 9.22 -7.58
C ASN A 133 2.47 8.52 -6.26
N LEU A 134 2.17 9.26 -5.19
CA LEU A 134 1.83 8.63 -3.90
C LEU A 134 0.40 8.09 -3.85
N GLY A 135 -0.44 8.42 -4.83
CA GLY A 135 -1.80 7.90 -4.97
C GLY A 135 -2.68 8.38 -3.82
N PHE A 136 -2.91 9.69 -3.74
CA PHE A 136 -3.89 10.24 -2.81
C PHE A 136 -5.29 10.19 -3.39
N MET A 137 -6.27 10.12 -2.50
CA MET A 137 -7.68 10.25 -2.83
C MET A 137 -8.38 11.17 -1.84
N ARG A 138 -9.40 11.87 -2.34
CA ARG A 138 -10.25 12.81 -1.61
C ARG A 138 -11.52 12.10 -1.18
N ILE A 139 -11.81 12.15 0.11
CA ILE A 139 -13.04 11.60 0.70
C ILE A 139 -13.83 12.76 1.31
N PHE A 140 -15.06 12.93 0.86
CA PHE A 140 -15.95 13.97 1.36
C PHE A 140 -16.77 13.44 2.53
N LEU A 141 -16.64 14.07 3.69
CA LEU A 141 -17.32 13.62 4.90
C LEU A 141 -18.71 14.24 4.99
N LYS A 142 -19.70 13.40 5.30
CA LYS A 142 -21.06 13.82 5.55
C LYS A 142 -21.47 13.51 7.00
N PRO A 143 -21.50 14.51 7.89
CA PRO A 143 -22.00 14.34 9.24
C PRO A 143 -23.48 13.88 9.25
N GLN A 144 -23.86 13.19 10.31
CA GLN A 144 -25.22 12.69 10.45
C GLN A 144 -26.21 13.86 10.61
N GLY A 145 -27.16 13.97 9.67
CA GLY A 145 -28.18 15.02 9.69
C GLY A 145 -27.76 16.37 9.08
N GLN A 146 -26.51 16.51 8.62
CA GLN A 146 -26.01 17.71 7.93
C GLN A 146 -25.75 17.41 6.45
N GLU A 147 -25.53 18.44 5.64
CA GLU A 147 -25.08 18.25 4.25
C GLU A 147 -23.63 17.73 4.20
N ALA A 148 -23.23 17.23 3.04
CA ALA A 148 -21.85 16.79 2.86
C ALA A 148 -20.96 18.02 2.72
N ASP A 149 -19.82 18.00 3.39
CA ASP A 149 -18.79 19.01 3.16
C ASP A 149 -18.11 18.68 1.83
N LEU A 150 -18.28 19.56 0.85
CA LEU A 150 -17.64 19.46 -0.48
C LEU A 150 -16.49 20.44 -0.64
N GLU A 151 -16.23 21.29 0.37
CA GLU A 151 -15.16 22.28 0.37
C GLU A 151 -13.88 21.70 0.98
N GLU A 152 -14.00 20.96 2.09
CA GLU A 152 -12.86 20.37 2.81
C GLU A 152 -12.85 18.83 2.72
N PRO A 153 -12.24 18.25 1.66
CA PRO A 153 -12.07 16.81 1.57
C PRO A 153 -11.02 16.30 2.55
N LEU A 154 -11.26 15.11 3.11
CA LEU A 154 -10.25 14.36 3.81
C LEU A 154 -9.33 13.66 2.79
N ILE A 155 -8.05 14.02 2.80
CA ILE A 155 -7.03 13.38 1.95
C ILE A 155 -6.53 12.10 2.62
N VAL A 156 -6.66 10.97 1.93
CA VAL A 156 -6.18 9.65 2.38
C VAL A 156 -5.45 8.94 1.24
N LYS A 157 -4.75 7.84 1.53
CA LYS A 157 -4.11 7.01 0.50
C LYS A 157 -5.15 6.20 -0.28
N ASP A 158 -4.91 5.93 -1.55
CA ASP A 158 -5.80 5.21 -2.46
C ASP A 158 -6.13 3.76 -2.07
N ASP A 159 -5.35 3.16 -1.17
CA ASP A 159 -5.62 1.85 -0.57
C ASP A 159 -6.45 1.91 0.72
N SER A 160 -6.92 3.10 1.12
CA SER A 160 -7.60 3.29 2.40
C SER A 160 -9.02 2.71 2.43
N THR A 161 -9.33 2.06 3.54
CA THR A 161 -10.66 1.56 3.86
C THR A 161 -11.44 2.55 4.72
N VAL A 162 -12.74 2.28 4.94
CA VAL A 162 -13.56 3.02 5.91
C VAL A 162 -12.93 3.00 7.30
N GLU A 163 -12.29 1.90 7.71
CA GLU A 163 -11.56 1.82 8.98
C GLU A 163 -10.42 2.83 9.08
N ASN A 164 -9.61 2.95 8.02
CA ASN A 164 -8.49 3.88 7.97
C ASN A 164 -8.99 5.33 8.11
N VAL A 165 -10.09 5.66 7.43
CA VAL A 165 -10.73 6.98 7.56
C VAL A 165 -11.26 7.21 8.98
N CYS A 166 -11.92 6.23 9.60
CA CYS A 166 -12.36 6.33 10.99
C CYS A 166 -11.18 6.58 11.95
N ASN A 167 -10.07 5.88 11.77
CA ASN A 167 -8.88 6.02 12.59
C ASN A 167 -8.18 7.38 12.41
N ASN A 168 -8.19 7.95 11.20
CA ASN A 168 -7.67 9.30 10.94
C ASN A 168 -8.50 10.38 11.63
N LEU A 169 -9.82 10.19 11.74
CA LEU A 169 -10.69 11.13 12.46
C LEU A 169 -10.53 10.99 13.97
N HIS A 170 -10.81 9.82 14.52
CA HIS A 170 -10.61 9.50 15.93
C HIS A 170 -10.77 8.01 16.19
N ARG A 171 -9.94 7.42 17.06
CA ARG A 171 -9.99 5.98 17.40
C ARG A 171 -11.36 5.51 17.93
N ASP A 172 -12.17 6.41 18.49
CA ASP A 172 -13.50 6.07 18.98
C ASP A 172 -14.51 5.78 17.86
N PHE A 173 -14.31 6.28 16.64
CA PHE A 173 -15.20 5.98 15.53
C PHE A 173 -15.20 4.48 15.21
N VAL A 174 -14.04 3.82 15.25
CA VAL A 174 -13.93 2.38 15.05
C VAL A 174 -14.60 1.62 16.20
N ARG A 175 -14.35 2.02 17.45
CA ARG A 175 -14.93 1.37 18.65
C ARG A 175 -16.45 1.44 18.68
N LYS A 176 -17.01 2.60 18.31
CA LYS A 176 -18.46 2.85 18.30
C LYS A 176 -19.07 2.61 16.92
N PHE A 177 -18.34 2.05 15.96
CA PHE A 177 -18.83 1.88 14.59
C PHE A 177 -20.09 1.01 14.55
N ARG A 178 -21.14 1.49 13.87
CA ARG A 178 -22.34 0.70 13.56
C ARG A 178 -22.37 0.28 12.10
N PHE A 179 -22.19 1.24 11.20
CA PHE A 179 -22.03 1.07 9.76
C PHE A 179 -21.63 2.41 9.13
N ALA A 180 -21.13 2.36 7.91
CA ALA A 180 -20.95 3.53 7.07
C ALA A 180 -21.96 3.52 5.92
N ARG A 181 -22.26 4.69 5.37
CA ARG A 181 -22.94 4.84 4.10
C ARG A 181 -22.02 5.56 3.14
N VAL A 182 -21.90 5.01 1.93
CA VAL A 182 -21.06 5.60 0.89
C VAL A 182 -21.92 5.93 -0.32
N LYS A 183 -21.64 7.09 -0.92
CA LYS A 183 -22.16 7.49 -2.23
C LYS A 183 -20.97 7.91 -3.09
N GLY A 184 -20.76 7.25 -4.22
CA GLY A 184 -19.61 7.53 -5.07
C GLY A 184 -19.14 6.28 -5.84
N PRO A 185 -18.00 6.37 -6.52
CA PRO A 185 -17.49 5.33 -7.41
C PRO A 185 -17.14 4.00 -6.72
N SER A 186 -16.97 3.97 -5.39
CA SER A 186 -16.77 2.68 -4.68
C SER A 186 -18.07 1.94 -4.36
N ALA A 187 -19.21 2.63 -4.39
CA ALA A 187 -20.52 2.07 -4.10
C ALA A 187 -21.25 1.66 -5.38
N LYS A 188 -22.03 0.58 -5.32
CA LYS A 188 -22.92 0.16 -6.43
C LYS A 188 -24.22 0.95 -6.47
N PHE A 189 -24.65 1.45 -5.32
CA PHE A 189 -25.88 2.21 -5.15
C PHE A 189 -25.60 3.43 -4.27
N ASP A 190 -26.34 4.50 -4.51
CA ASP A 190 -26.29 5.69 -3.67
C ASP A 190 -26.61 5.35 -2.19
N TRP A 191 -25.75 5.82 -1.28
CA TRP A 191 -25.85 5.58 0.15
C TRP A 191 -25.88 4.10 0.54
N GLN A 192 -25.15 3.28 -0.21
CA GLN A 192 -24.95 1.87 0.12
C GLN A 192 -24.36 1.73 1.53
N ARG A 193 -24.95 0.83 2.31
CA ARG A 193 -24.43 0.48 3.64
C ARG A 193 -23.20 -0.41 3.50
N VAL A 194 -22.10 0.01 4.11
CA VAL A 194 -20.80 -0.68 4.05
C VAL A 194 -20.19 -0.89 5.44
N GLY A 195 -19.25 -1.83 5.51
CA GLY A 195 -18.48 -2.15 6.72
C GLY A 195 -17.16 -1.37 6.80
N LEU A 196 -16.35 -1.72 7.80
CA LEU A 196 -15.01 -1.14 8.00
C LEU A 196 -14.02 -1.54 6.90
N ASP A 197 -14.12 -2.76 6.39
CA ASP A 197 -13.24 -3.32 5.34
C ASP A 197 -13.51 -2.79 3.93
N HIS A 198 -14.54 -1.95 3.76
CA HIS A 198 -14.91 -1.42 2.44
C HIS A 198 -13.82 -0.47 1.92
N GLN A 199 -13.27 -0.78 0.75
CA GLN A 199 -12.31 0.07 0.05
C GLN A 199 -13.01 1.27 -0.56
N LEU A 200 -12.50 2.46 -0.24
CA LEU A 200 -13.01 3.72 -0.77
C LEU A 200 -12.31 4.05 -2.10
N LYS A 201 -12.85 5.04 -2.82
CA LYS A 201 -12.29 5.59 -4.05
C LYS A 201 -12.33 7.12 -4.03
N ASP A 202 -11.51 7.75 -4.86
CA ASP A 202 -11.48 9.21 -5.00
C ASP A 202 -12.88 9.77 -5.33
N GLY A 203 -13.27 10.79 -4.58
CA GLY A 203 -14.57 11.45 -4.70
C GLY A 203 -15.72 10.77 -3.97
N ASP A 204 -15.47 9.73 -3.17
CA ASP A 204 -16.53 9.13 -2.36
C ASP A 204 -17.04 10.09 -1.27
N LEU A 205 -18.36 10.14 -1.13
CA LEU A 205 -19.03 10.74 0.03
C LEU A 205 -19.24 9.67 1.09
N LEU A 206 -18.65 9.87 2.27
CA LEU A 206 -18.72 8.94 3.39
C LEU A 206 -19.50 9.54 4.56
N SER A 207 -20.50 8.81 5.04
CA SER A 207 -21.21 9.11 6.28
C SER A 207 -21.03 7.98 7.29
N ILE A 208 -20.44 8.28 8.44
CA ILE A 208 -20.15 7.29 9.49
C ILE A 208 -21.27 7.32 10.53
N ILE A 209 -21.88 6.17 10.79
CA ILE A 209 -22.92 6.02 11.80
C ILE A 209 -22.36 5.25 12.98
N ILE A 210 -22.35 5.90 14.14
CA ILE A 210 -21.89 5.32 15.41
C ILE A 210 -23.07 4.79 16.24
N LYS A 211 -22.80 3.78 17.08
CA LYS A 211 -23.70 3.32 18.13
C LYS A 211 -23.74 4.39 19.23
N ARG A 212 -24.93 4.70 19.72
CA ARG A 212 -25.12 5.52 20.92
C ARG A 212 -24.65 4.75 22.14
#